data_AF-A0A0M0GEW1-F1
#
_entry.id   AF-A0A0M0GEW1-F1
#
_cell.length_a   1.000
_cell.length_b   1.000
_cell.length_c   1.000
_cell.angle_alpha   90.00
_cell.angle_beta   90.00
_cell.angle_gamma   90.00
#
_symmetry.space_group_name_H-M   'P 1'
#
loop_
_entity.id
_entity.type
_entity.pdbx_description
1 polymer ?
#
loop_
_entity_poly.entity_id
_entity_poly.type
_entity_poly.pdbx_seq_one_letter_code
_entity_poly.pdbx_strand_id
1 'polypeptide(L)'
;MKVQEVKLDENKRRYLLLDSDGIPVMPVAKYLKYLDNTGKSSNTQKTYCYALKQYFDYLEEIDKDYIEIILQDLAEFIGWLRNPYSSHKVTPFKEMR
;
A
#
# COMPACT_ATOMS: atom_id res chain seq x y z
N MET A 1 -0.08 -7.42 -1.43
CA MET A 1 1.33 -6.96 -1.57
C MET A 1 2.19 -7.15 -0.30
N LYS A 2 3.52 -6.97 -0.35
CA LYS A 2 4.47 -7.15 0.78
C LYS A 2 5.50 -6.00 0.87
N VAL A 3 5.72 -5.48 2.07
CA VAL A 3 6.87 -4.58 2.34
C VAL A 3 8.13 -5.41 2.60
N GLN A 4 9.19 -5.15 1.84
CA GLN A 4 10.50 -5.76 2.00
C GLN A 4 11.48 -4.72 2.55
N GLU A 5 12.11 -5.04 3.69
CA GLU A 5 13.24 -4.27 4.22
C GLU A 5 14.52 -4.68 3.50
N VAL A 6 15.29 -3.69 3.07
CA VAL A 6 16.59 -3.84 2.43
C VAL A 6 17.64 -3.20 3.33
N LYS A 7 18.58 -4.01 3.82
CA LYS A 7 19.71 -3.55 4.62
C LYS A 7 20.82 -3.08 3.69
N LEU A 8 21.26 -1.85 3.89
CA LEU A 8 22.46 -1.30 3.25
C LEU A 8 23.62 -1.31 4.24
N ASP A 9 24.80 -0.93 3.76
CA ASP A 9 25.98 -0.70 4.60
C ASP A 9 25.71 0.41 5.63
N GLU A 10 26.47 0.41 6.72
CA GLU A 10 26.41 1.43 7.79
C GLU A 10 25.05 1.55 8.51
N ASN A 11 24.34 0.44 8.76
CA ASN A 11 23.04 0.41 9.46
C ASN A 11 21.90 1.17 8.75
N LYS A 12 22.07 1.55 7.48
CA LYS A 12 21.02 2.20 6.69
C LYS A 12 19.97 1.17 6.26
N ARG A 13 18.70 1.53 6.35
CA ARG A 13 17.56 0.68 5.98
C ARG A 13 16.74 1.38 4.90
N ARG A 14 16.37 0.61 3.87
CA ARG A 14 15.46 0.98 2.79
C ARG A 14 14.28 0.03 2.74
N TYR A 15 13.22 0.46 2.06
CA TYR A 15 11.98 -0.29 1.95
C TYR A 15 11.56 -0.36 0.50
N LEU A 16 11.03 -1.51 0.10
CA LEU A 16 10.40 -1.74 -1.19
C LEU A 16 9.01 -2.32 -0.97
N LEU A 17 8.05 -1.92 -1.79
CA LEU A 17 6.76 -2.59 -1.89
C LEU A 17 6.82 -3.55 -3.06
N LEU A 18 6.59 -4.83 -2.80
CA LEU A 18 6.51 -5.88 -3.80
C LEU A 18 5.05 -6.29 -3.98
N ASP A 19 4.64 -6.51 -5.22
CA ASP A 19 3.33 -7.07 -5.55
C ASP A 19 3.26 -8.59 -5.22
N SER A 20 2.18 -9.24 -5.66
CA SER A 20 1.93 -10.67 -5.47
C SER A 20 2.92 -11.57 -6.21
N ASP A 21 3.48 -11.11 -7.32
CA ASP A 21 4.52 -11.79 -8.11
C ASP A 21 5.94 -11.50 -7.60
N GLY A 22 6.08 -10.67 -6.56
CA GLY A 22 7.36 -10.27 -6.00
C GLY A 22 8.06 -9.17 -6.80
N ILE A 23 7.37 -8.53 -7.74
CA ILE A 23 7.88 -7.44 -8.56
C ILE A 23 7.70 -6.11 -7.80
N PRO A 24 8.69 -5.20 -7.81
CA PRO A 24 8.52 -3.90 -7.18
C PRO A 24 7.40 -3.07 -7.81
N VAL A 25 6.52 -2.53 -6.96
CA VAL A 25 5.52 -1.54 -7.37
C VAL A 25 6.24 -0.24 -7.73
N MET A 26 6.52 -0.05 -9.02
CA MET A 26 7.44 0.99 -9.51
C MET A 26 7.08 2.42 -9.10
N PRO A 27 5.80 2.85 -9.07
CA PRO A 27 5.43 4.17 -8.54
C PRO A 27 5.86 4.37 -7.08
N VAL A 28 5.67 3.35 -6.24
CA VAL A 28 6.06 3.37 -4.83
C VAL A 28 7.57 3.38 -4.69
N ALA A 29 8.29 2.56 -5.45
CA ALA A 29 9.76 2.54 -5.45
C ALA A 29 10.35 3.91 -5.83
N LYS A 30 9.81 4.57 -6.86
CA LYS A 30 10.22 5.93 -7.28
C LYS A 30 9.99 6.95 -6.17
N TYR A 31 8.83 6.90 -5.52
CA TYR A 31 8.50 7.83 -4.43
C TYR A 31 9.39 7.61 -3.19
N LEU A 32 9.64 6.36 -2.79
CA LEU A 32 10.53 6.07 -1.68
C LEU A 32 11.98 6.50 -1.97
N LYS A 33 12.44 6.34 -3.23
CA LYS A 33 13.73 6.88 -3.66
C LYS A 33 13.79 8.41 -3.58
N TYR A 34 12.70 9.10 -3.88
CA TYR A 34 12.59 10.54 -3.68
C TYR A 34 12.67 10.94 -2.20
N LEU A 35 11.95 10.23 -1.31
CA LEU A 35 12.05 10.46 0.14
C LEU A 35 13.48 10.24 0.65
N ASP A 36 14.18 9.27 0.07
CA ASP A 36 15.57 9.02 0.39
C ASP A 36 16.50 10.16 -0.05
N ASN A 37 16.38 10.58 -1.31
CA ASN A 37 17.16 11.67 -1.87
C ASN A 37 16.92 13.01 -1.15
N THR A 38 15.75 13.18 -0.54
CA THR A 38 15.41 14.38 0.26
C THR A 38 15.77 14.24 1.74
N GLY A 39 16.48 13.18 2.13
CA GLY A 39 17.01 13.00 3.48
C GLY A 39 15.96 12.62 4.52
N LYS A 40 14.79 12.08 4.13
CA LYS A 40 13.79 11.61 5.10
C LYS A 40 14.32 10.40 5.84
N SER A 41 14.05 10.36 7.15
CA SER A 41 14.51 9.26 8.02
C SER A 41 14.00 7.90 7.54
N SER A 42 14.74 6.83 7.84
CA SER A 42 14.30 5.46 7.53
C SER A 42 12.95 5.13 8.16
N ASN A 43 12.61 5.67 9.34
CA ASN A 43 11.30 5.46 9.94
C ASN A 43 10.19 6.15 9.13
N THR A 44 10.45 7.37 8.64
CA THR A 44 9.52 8.05 7.72
C THR A 44 9.33 7.23 6.44
N GLN A 45 10.41 6.80 5.79
CA GLN A 45 10.34 5.96 4.58
C GLN A 45 9.55 4.66 4.83
N LYS A 46 9.74 4.03 6.00
CA LYS A 46 8.97 2.86 6.45
C LYS A 46 7.48 3.17 6.51
N THR A 47 7.09 4.19 7.27
CA THR A 47 5.68 4.57 7.46
C THR A 47 5.00 4.85 6.12
N TYR A 48 5.66 5.59 5.22
CA TYR A 48 5.13 5.85 3.89
C TYR A 48 4.99 4.57 3.05
N CYS A 49 5.95 3.64 3.11
CA CYS A 49 5.86 2.37 2.39
C CYS A 49 4.66 1.53 2.87
N TYR A 50 4.41 1.46 4.18
CA TYR A 50 3.24 0.75 4.72
C TYR A 50 1.91 1.44 4.39
N ALA A 51 1.85 2.78 4.42
CA ALA A 51 0.66 3.51 4.01
C ALA A 51 0.36 3.31 2.51
N LEU A 52 1.39 3.33 1.67
CA LEU A 52 1.26 3.04 0.24
C LEU A 52 0.88 1.59 0.00
N LYS A 53 1.38 0.63 0.79
CA LYS A 53 0.91 -0.76 0.72
C LYS A 53 -0.61 -0.84 0.89
N GLN A 54 -1.16 -0.19 1.90
CA GLN A 54 -2.61 -0.20 2.14
C GLN A 54 -3.38 0.35 0.94
N TYR A 55 -2.89 1.45 0.36
CA TYR A 55 -3.50 2.05 -0.80
C TYR A 55 -3.46 1.15 -2.04
N PHE A 56 -2.31 0.55 -2.34
CA PHE A 56 -2.17 -0.34 -3.49
C PHE A 56 -2.85 -1.70 -3.30
N ASP A 57 -2.94 -2.23 -2.06
CA ASP A 57 -3.76 -3.41 -1.77
C ASP A 57 -5.26 -3.11 -2.05
N TYR A 58 -5.74 -1.92 -1.67
CA TYR A 58 -7.11 -1.48 -1.97
C TYR A 58 -7.35 -1.38 -3.49
N LEU A 59 -6.43 -0.77 -4.23
CA LEU A 59 -6.52 -0.66 -5.69
C LEU A 59 -6.51 -2.04 -6.38
N GLU A 60 -5.72 -2.99 -5.87
CA GLU A 60 -5.71 -4.39 -6.33
C GLU A 60 -7.06 -5.08 -6.05
N GLU A 61 -7.70 -4.80 -4.90
CA GLU A 61 -9.02 -5.37 -4.56
C GLU A 61 -10.14 -4.87 -5.48
N ILE A 62 -10.08 -3.62 -5.93
CA ILE A 62 -11.08 -3.01 -6.84
C ILE A 62 -10.68 -3.07 -8.32
N ASP A 63 -9.56 -3.73 -8.65
CA ASP A 63 -9.01 -3.88 -10.01
C ASP A 63 -8.86 -2.54 -10.75
N LYS A 64 -8.20 -1.56 -10.11
CA LYS A 64 -8.07 -0.19 -10.65
C LYS A 64 -6.63 0.30 -10.68
N ASP A 65 -6.23 0.92 -11.79
CA ASP A 65 -4.94 1.58 -11.90
C ASP A 65 -4.93 2.89 -11.08
N TYR A 66 -3.83 3.15 -10.37
CA TYR A 66 -3.64 4.35 -9.56
C TYR A 66 -3.71 5.66 -10.38
N ILE A 67 -3.50 5.60 -11.69
CA ILE A 67 -3.61 6.75 -12.62
C ILE A 67 -5.08 7.07 -12.93
N GLU A 68 -5.97 6.08 -12.85
CA GLU A 68 -7.38 6.20 -13.25
C GLU A 68 -8.32 6.54 -12.08
N ILE A 69 -7.76 6.83 -10.91
CA ILE A 69 -8.55 7.12 -9.71
C ILE A 69 -9.33 8.44 -9.84
N ILE A 70 -10.50 8.46 -9.22
CA ILE A 70 -11.35 9.62 -9.02
C ILE A 70 -11.58 9.85 -7.53
N LEU A 71 -12.18 11.00 -7.18
CA LEU A 71 -12.43 11.37 -5.79
C LEU A 71 -13.27 10.33 -5.03
N GLN A 72 -14.20 9.67 -5.72
CA GLN A 72 -15.04 8.64 -5.12
C GLN A 72 -14.21 7.45 -4.63
N ASP A 73 -13.22 6.99 -5.40
CA ASP A 73 -12.37 5.87 -4.98
C ASP A 73 -11.55 6.23 -3.74
N LEU A 74 -11.14 7.50 -3.61
CA LEU A 74 -10.43 7.97 -2.42
C LEU A 74 -11.35 8.00 -1.19
N ALA A 75 -12.62 8.41 -1.35
CA ALA A 75 -13.59 8.35 -0.26
C ALA A 75 -13.87 6.91 0.19
N GLU A 76 -13.99 5.99 -0.77
CA GLU A 76 -14.15 4.56 -0.52
C GLU A 76 -12.90 3.95 0.13
N PHE A 77 -11.71 4.35 -0.29
CA PHE A 77 -10.44 3.96 0.36
C PHE A 77 -10.41 4.33 1.85
N ILE A 78 -10.88 5.54 2.22
CA ILE A 78 -10.99 5.92 3.64
C ILE A 78 -11.96 5.01 4.40
N GLY A 79 -13.05 4.58 3.75
CA GLY A 79 -13.96 3.57 4.29
C GLY A 79 -13.27 2.22 4.49
N TRP A 80 -12.54 1.76 3.47
CA TRP A 80 -11.78 0.51 3.46
C TRP A 80 -10.72 0.46 4.57
N LEU A 81 -10.03 1.58 4.85
CA LEU A 81 -9.03 1.67 5.93
C LEU A 81 -9.58 1.36 7.32
N ARG A 82 -10.90 1.48 7.55
CA ARG A 82 -11.52 1.11 8.83
C ARG A 82 -11.51 -0.40 9.06
N ASN A 83 -11.43 -1.19 7.99
CA ASN A 83 -11.46 -2.64 8.06
C ASN A 83 -10.74 -3.30 6.86
N PRO A 84 -9.41 -3.13 6.73
CA PRO A 84 -8.64 -3.51 5.54
C PRO A 84 -8.45 -5.03 5.36
N TYR A 85 -9.00 -5.84 6.28
CA TYR A 85 -8.91 -7.30 6.25
C TYR A 85 -10.28 -7.99 6.28
N SER A 86 -11.37 -7.22 6.32
CA SER A 86 -12.70 -7.81 6.15
C SER A 86 -13.00 -7.87 4.67
N SER A 87 -12.89 -9.08 4.12
CA SER A 87 -13.28 -9.38 2.75
C SER A 87 -14.58 -8.66 2.40
N HIS A 88 -14.61 -7.79 1.39
CA HIS A 88 -15.87 -7.20 0.92
C HIS A 88 -16.83 -8.26 0.30
N LYS A 89 -16.39 -9.52 0.25
CA LYS A 89 -17.17 -10.73 -0.07
C LYS A 89 -17.86 -11.39 1.15
N VAL A 90 -18.11 -10.70 2.27
CA VAL A 90 -19.02 -11.27 3.27
C VAL A 90 -20.46 -11.06 2.79
N THR A 91 -21.07 -12.09 2.22
CA THR A 91 -22.52 -12.11 2.02
C THR A 91 -23.16 -11.90 3.40
N PRO A 92 -24.03 -10.89 3.60
CA PRO A 92 -24.74 -10.76 4.87
C PRO A 92 -25.49 -12.05 5.14
N PHE A 93 -25.22 -12.67 6.28
CA PHE A 93 -25.96 -13.85 6.71
C PHE A 93 -27.41 -13.42 6.92
N LYS A 94 -28.29 -13.74 5.97
CA LYS A 94 -29.72 -13.49 6.10
C LYS A 94 -30.24 -14.49 7.13
N GLU A 95 -30.43 -14.07 8.37
CA GLU A 95 -31.24 -14.84 9.32
C GLU A 95 -32.60 -15.07 8.67
N MET A 96 -32.89 -16.33 8.33
CA MET A 96 -34.25 -16.76 8.03
C MET A 96 -35.02 -16.76 9.36
N ARG A 97 -35.88 -15.76 9.53
CA ARG A 97 -37.06 -15.85 10.40
C ARG A 97 -38.29 -15.99 9.54
#